data_AF-A0A6M4JL39-F1
#
_entry.id   AF-A0A6M4JL39-F1
#
_cell.length_a   1.000
_cell.length_b   1.000
_cell.length_c   1.000
_cell.angle_alpha   90.00
_cell.angle_beta   90.00
_cell.angle_gamma   90.00
#
_symmetry.space_group_name_H-M   'P 1'
#
loop_
_entity.id
_entity.type
_entity.pdbx_description
1 polymer ?
#
loop_
_entity_poly.entity_id
_entity_poly.type
_entity_poly.pdbx_seq_one_letter_code
_entity_poly.pdbx_strand_id
1 'polypeptide(L)'
;MSEDKMDLYLQQGMYGPLETKPDERHLFLGSLRERVVLALTKGQVLRSKPYKEAEHELKNSHNVTLLINGELQYQSYSSYIQMASRYGVPFKIVSDLQFHTPLGIVIAADIAVNRELIYIQDDIYNRSVLKS
;
A
#
# COMPACT_ATOMS: atom_id res chain seq x y z
N MET A 1 -3.60 -11.91 -20.00
CA MET A 1 -4.83 -11.08 -20.08
C MET A 1 -5.09 -10.31 -18.79
N SER A 2 -5.00 -10.93 -17.60
CA SER A 2 -5.08 -10.21 -16.30
C SER A 2 -3.76 -9.53 -15.91
N GLU A 3 -2.61 -10.19 -16.14
CA GLU A 3 -1.27 -9.59 -15.89
C GLU A 3 -1.03 -8.34 -16.73
N ASP A 4 -1.28 -8.39 -18.04
CA ASP A 4 -1.07 -7.26 -18.97
C ASP A 4 -1.85 -5.99 -18.55
N LYS A 5 -3.00 -6.16 -17.89
CA LYS A 5 -3.85 -5.05 -17.44
C LYS A 5 -3.40 -4.47 -16.11
N MET A 6 -2.93 -5.32 -15.20
CA MET A 6 -2.28 -4.86 -13.96
C MET A 6 -1.04 -4.03 -14.33
N ASP A 7 -0.24 -4.52 -15.27
CA ASP A 7 0.92 -3.79 -15.77
C ASP A 7 0.52 -2.46 -16.40
N LEU A 8 -0.57 -2.41 -17.17
CA LEU A 8 -1.09 -1.17 -17.71
C LEU A 8 -1.55 -0.19 -16.62
N TYR A 9 -2.23 -0.68 -15.57
CA TYR A 9 -2.64 0.13 -14.43
C TYR A 9 -1.43 0.72 -13.69
N LEU A 10 -0.38 -0.10 -13.48
CA LEU A 10 0.90 0.34 -12.91
C LEU A 10 1.59 1.36 -13.83
N GLN A 11 1.60 1.11 -15.14
CA GLN A 11 2.19 2.00 -16.16
C GLN A 11 1.48 3.34 -16.26
N GLN A 12 0.17 3.37 -16.09
CA GLN A 12 -0.62 4.60 -16.05
C GLN A 12 -0.41 5.37 -14.75
N GLY A 13 0.32 4.83 -13.77
CA GLY A 13 0.60 5.46 -12.48
C GLY A 13 -0.42 5.12 -11.41
N MET A 14 -1.10 3.97 -11.53
CA MET A 14 -2.14 3.47 -10.63
C MET A 14 -3.38 4.37 -10.55
N TYR A 15 -3.88 4.80 -11.71
CA TYR A 15 -5.11 5.58 -11.83
C TYR A 15 -6.26 4.71 -12.36
N GLY A 16 -7.43 4.81 -11.71
CA GLY A 16 -8.66 4.11 -12.10
C GLY A 16 -9.02 2.92 -11.18
N PRO A 17 -10.23 2.36 -11.32
CA PRO A 17 -10.61 1.13 -10.65
C PRO A 17 -10.02 -0.08 -11.39
N LEU A 18 -9.64 -1.13 -10.64
CA LEU A 18 -9.35 -2.43 -11.23
C LEU A 18 -10.67 -3.11 -11.65
N GLU A 19 -10.62 -3.90 -12.71
CA GLU A 19 -11.84 -4.51 -13.29
C GLU A 19 -12.48 -5.55 -12.34
N THR A 20 -11.67 -6.21 -11.50
CA THR A 20 -12.16 -7.28 -10.62
C THR A 20 -11.67 -7.13 -9.18
N LYS A 21 -12.50 -7.61 -8.24
CA LYS A 21 -12.17 -7.64 -6.80
C LYS A 21 -10.94 -8.51 -6.47
N PRO A 22 -10.70 -9.67 -7.13
CA PRO A 22 -9.44 -10.40 -6.99
C PRO A 22 -8.21 -9.56 -7.34
N ASP A 23 -8.24 -8.82 -8.46
CA ASP A 23 -7.10 -7.98 -8.87
C ASP A 23 -6.81 -6.89 -7.83
N GLU A 24 -7.85 -6.27 -7.27
CA GLU A 24 -7.68 -5.32 -6.16
C GLU A 24 -6.97 -5.96 -4.97
N ARG A 25 -7.37 -7.19 -4.59
CA ARG A 25 -6.75 -7.90 -3.46
C ARG A 25 -5.31 -8.28 -3.75
N HIS A 26 -4.98 -8.66 -4.97
CA HIS A 26 -3.60 -8.96 -5.36
C HIS A 26 -2.71 -7.71 -5.25
N LEU A 27 -3.20 -6.56 -5.71
CA LEU A 27 -2.44 -5.31 -5.65
C LEU A 27 -2.33 -4.78 -4.22
N PHE A 28 -3.44 -4.68 -3.49
CA PHE A 28 -3.55 -3.97 -2.20
C PHE A 28 -3.39 -4.89 -0.98
N LEU A 29 -2.50 -5.88 -1.07
CA LEU A 29 -2.13 -6.76 0.05
C LEU A 29 -3.35 -7.43 0.72
N GLY A 30 -4.32 -7.85 -0.09
CA GLY A 30 -5.56 -8.51 0.34
C GLY A 30 -6.75 -7.58 0.60
N SER A 31 -6.56 -6.25 0.51
CA SER A 31 -7.65 -5.27 0.65
C SER A 31 -8.38 -4.97 -0.66
N LEU A 32 -9.54 -4.32 -0.56
CA LEU A 32 -10.27 -3.76 -1.70
C LEU A 32 -9.92 -2.30 -1.90
N ARG A 33 -9.91 -1.81 -3.15
CA ARG A 33 -9.52 -0.44 -3.50
C ARG A 33 -10.33 0.62 -2.75
N GLU A 34 -11.63 0.37 -2.57
CA GLU A 34 -12.55 1.26 -1.86
C GLU A 34 -12.22 1.45 -0.37
N ARG A 35 -11.43 0.54 0.23
CA ARG A 35 -11.03 0.59 1.65
C ARG A 35 -9.65 1.18 1.87
N VAL A 36 -8.89 1.44 0.80
CA VAL A 36 -7.52 1.93 0.90
C VAL A 36 -7.53 3.41 1.27
N VAL A 37 -6.80 3.73 2.33
CA VAL A 37 -6.59 5.09 2.84
C VAL A 37 -5.30 5.67 2.25
N LEU A 38 -4.23 4.87 2.24
CA LEU A 38 -2.93 5.21 1.71
C LEU A 38 -2.19 3.94 1.27
N ALA A 39 -1.38 4.02 0.21
CA ALA A 39 -0.50 2.97 -0.27
C ALA A 39 0.87 3.54 -0.63
N LEU A 40 1.93 2.81 -0.26
CA LEU A 40 3.32 3.13 -0.58
C LEU A 40 3.93 2.01 -1.40
N THR A 41 4.73 2.36 -2.40
CA THR A 41 5.52 1.36 -3.15
C THR A 41 6.63 0.78 -2.28
N LYS A 42 7.15 -0.39 -2.65
CA LYS A 42 8.35 -0.98 -2.02
C LYS A 42 9.51 0.01 -1.99
N GLY A 43 9.75 0.72 -3.10
CA GLY A 43 10.79 1.75 -3.20
C GLY A 43 10.60 2.89 -2.19
N GLN A 44 9.36 3.34 -1.99
CA GLN A 44 9.06 4.35 -0.98
C GLN A 44 9.29 3.81 0.44
N VAL A 45 8.89 2.57 0.73
CA VAL A 45 9.13 1.96 2.05
C VAL A 45 10.63 1.81 2.34
N LEU A 46 11.45 1.51 1.32
CA LEU A 46 12.91 1.38 1.43
C LEU A 46 13.65 2.70 1.64
N ARG A 47 12.98 3.85 1.53
CA ARG A 47 13.62 5.15 1.80
C ARG A 47 14.03 5.25 3.26
N SER A 48 15.22 5.80 3.53
CA SER A 48 15.78 5.91 4.88
C SER A 48 14.91 6.66 5.88
N LYS A 49 14.08 7.61 5.43
CA LYS A 49 13.17 8.37 6.27
C LYS A 49 11.72 7.99 5.99
N PRO A 50 10.93 7.57 7.02
CA PRO A 50 9.53 7.24 6.83
C PRO A 50 8.73 8.46 6.35
N TYR A 51 7.64 8.22 5.63
CA TYR A 51 6.73 9.28 5.17
C TYR A 51 5.89 9.80 6.34
N LYS A 52 5.83 11.12 6.49
CA LYS A 52 5.02 11.77 7.52
C LYS A 52 3.53 11.66 7.20
N GLU A 53 3.20 11.56 5.93
CA GLU A 53 1.86 11.35 5.40
C GLU A 53 1.31 10.01 5.89
N ALA A 54 2.14 8.96 5.92
CA ALA A 54 1.74 7.68 6.51
C ALA A 54 1.47 7.81 8.02
N GLU A 55 2.31 8.56 8.75
CA GLU A 55 2.05 8.84 10.17
C GLU A 55 0.74 9.63 10.36
N HIS A 56 0.49 10.62 9.50
CA HIS A 56 -0.73 11.41 9.51
C HIS A 56 -1.98 10.53 9.33
N GLU A 57 -1.95 9.61 8.36
CA GLU A 57 -3.08 8.70 8.14
C GLU A 57 -3.28 7.71 9.30
N LEU A 58 -2.20 7.18 9.87
CA LEU A 58 -2.28 6.30 11.05
C LEU A 58 -2.84 7.04 12.29
N LYS A 59 -2.54 8.33 12.44
CA LYS A 59 -3.03 9.14 13.56
C LYS A 59 -4.50 9.54 13.42
N ASN A 60 -4.94 9.87 12.21
CA ASN A 60 -6.25 10.50 11.99
C ASN A 60 -7.32 9.53 11.50
N SER A 61 -6.95 8.34 11.03
CA SER A 61 -7.90 7.33 10.55
C SER A 61 -8.39 6.45 11.69
N HIS A 62 -9.68 6.15 11.69
CA HIS A 62 -10.30 5.24 12.65
C HIS A 62 -10.42 3.86 12.01
N ASN A 63 -10.30 2.80 12.83
CA ASN A 63 -10.53 1.41 12.41
C ASN A 63 -9.69 0.98 11.19
N VAL A 64 -8.45 1.44 11.11
CA VAL A 64 -7.52 1.05 10.05
C VAL A 64 -6.58 -0.07 10.50
N THR A 65 -6.05 -0.81 9.54
CA THR A 65 -4.97 -1.79 9.72
C THR A 65 -3.81 -1.43 8.79
N LEU A 66 -2.59 -1.51 9.32
CA LEU A 66 -1.36 -1.39 8.54
C LEU A 66 -1.01 -2.75 7.92
N LEU A 67 -1.23 -2.90 6.61
CA LEU A 67 -0.84 -4.08 5.84
C LEU A 67 0.59 -3.88 5.31
N ILE A 68 1.45 -4.87 5.53
CA ILE A 68 2.88 -4.82 5.19
C ILE A 68 3.20 -5.98 4.26
N ASN A 69 3.88 -5.69 3.15
CA ASN A 69 4.35 -6.72 2.23
C ASN A 69 5.46 -7.56 2.90
N GLY A 70 5.22 -8.86 3.05
CA GLY A 70 6.15 -9.80 3.69
C GLY A 70 7.44 -10.09 2.93
N GLU A 71 7.56 -9.66 1.66
CA GLU A 71 8.80 -9.76 0.88
C GLU A 71 9.85 -8.73 1.35
N LEU A 72 9.43 -7.67 2.04
CA LEU A 72 10.35 -6.66 2.58
C LEU A 72 11.05 -7.18 3.84
N GLN A 73 12.28 -6.74 4.05
CA GLN A 73 13.02 -7.03 5.28
C GLN A 73 12.54 -6.14 6.43
N TYR A 74 12.54 -6.66 7.66
CA TYR A 74 11.97 -5.99 8.84
C TYR A 74 12.49 -4.57 9.06
N GLN A 75 13.79 -4.33 8.86
CA GLN A 75 14.39 -3.02 9.04
C GLN A 75 13.79 -1.95 8.12
N SER A 76 13.22 -2.32 6.97
CA SER A 76 12.62 -1.41 6.00
C SER A 76 11.28 -0.86 6.48
N TYR A 77 10.48 -1.66 7.19
CA TYR A 77 9.14 -1.28 7.62
C TYR A 77 8.96 -1.12 9.13
N SER A 78 9.97 -1.45 9.94
CA SER A 78 9.92 -1.36 11.41
C SER A 78 9.50 0.03 11.92
N SER A 79 9.92 1.09 11.24
CA SER A 79 9.50 2.47 11.55
C SER A 79 7.99 2.67 11.39
N TYR A 80 7.35 2.04 10.41
CA TYR A 80 5.90 2.11 10.22
C TYR A 80 5.14 1.31 11.27
N ILE A 81 5.68 0.17 11.71
CA ILE A 81 5.14 -0.57 12.86
C ILE A 81 5.18 0.30 14.12
N GLN A 82 6.28 1.00 14.38
CA GLN A 82 6.39 1.91 15.53
C GLN A 82 5.36 3.05 15.46
N MET A 83 5.14 3.62 14.27
CA MET A 83 4.11 4.65 14.06
C MET A 83 2.70 4.09 14.29
N ALA A 84 2.39 2.90 13.77
CA ALA A 84 1.08 2.27 13.97
C ALA A 84 0.83 1.96 15.45
N SER A 85 1.79 1.34 16.14
CA SER A 85 1.70 1.03 17.57
C SER A 85 1.49 2.27 18.43
N ARG A 86 2.12 3.41 18.09
CA ARG A 86 1.95 4.69 18.81
C ARG A 86 0.49 5.15 18.84
N TYR A 87 -0.28 4.87 17.79
CA TYR A 87 -1.68 5.28 17.67
C TYR A 87 -2.66 4.10 17.88
N GLY A 88 -2.19 2.96 18.38
CA GLY A 88 -3.03 1.79 18.63
C GLY A 88 -3.56 1.10 17.35
N VAL A 89 -2.91 1.33 16.21
CA VAL A 89 -3.29 0.73 14.93
C VAL A 89 -2.70 -0.68 14.83
N PRO A 90 -3.52 -1.73 14.61
CA PRO A 90 -3.01 -3.07 14.37
C PRO A 90 -2.25 -3.14 13.03
N PHE A 91 -1.26 -4.04 12.95
CA PHE A 91 -0.54 -4.32 11.72
C PHE A 91 -0.60 -5.80 11.37
N LYS A 92 -0.48 -6.10 10.07
CA LYS A 92 -0.42 -7.46 9.54
C LYS A 92 0.66 -7.55 8.48
N ILE A 93 1.55 -8.54 8.62
CA ILE A 93 2.50 -8.91 7.57
C ILE A 93 1.79 -9.89 6.64
N VAL A 94 1.74 -9.57 5.35
CA VAL A 94 1.08 -10.35 4.31
C VAL A 94 2.15 -11.14 3.56
N SER A 95 2.28 -12.42 3.90
CA SER A 95 3.29 -13.33 3.33
C SER A 95 2.75 -14.28 2.27
N ASP A 96 1.43 -14.54 2.27
CA ASP A 96 0.77 -15.40 1.27
C ASP A 96 0.37 -14.56 0.05
N LEU A 97 1.39 -14.07 -0.66
CA LEU A 97 1.20 -13.29 -1.89
C LEU A 97 1.19 -14.24 -3.09
N GLN A 98 0.00 -14.51 -3.62
CA GLN A 98 -0.16 -15.30 -4.85
C GLN A 98 0.35 -14.55 -6.09
N PHE A 99 0.52 -13.23 -5.99
CA PHE A 99 0.97 -12.34 -7.06
C PHE A 99 1.98 -11.34 -6.51
N HIS A 100 2.97 -10.97 -7.32
CA HIS A 100 3.87 -9.88 -6.99
C HIS A 100 3.13 -8.54 -7.09
N THR A 101 3.20 -7.77 -6.01
CA THR A 101 2.71 -6.38 -5.97
C THR A 101 3.89 -5.43 -5.78
N PRO A 102 3.91 -4.27 -6.46
CA PRO A 102 4.92 -3.24 -6.22
C PRO A 102 4.67 -2.49 -4.90
N LEU A 103 3.54 -2.72 -4.22
CA LEU A 103 3.21 -2.07 -2.96
C LEU A 103 3.93 -2.72 -1.79
N GLY A 104 4.54 -1.88 -0.96
CA GLY A 104 5.24 -2.29 0.26
C GLY A 104 4.36 -2.15 1.50
N ILE A 105 3.53 -1.11 1.55
CA ILE A 105 2.63 -0.82 2.66
C ILE A 105 1.27 -0.37 2.12
N VAL A 106 0.19 -0.82 2.76
CA VAL A 106 -1.18 -0.35 2.53
C VAL A 106 -1.84 -0.08 3.89
N ILE A 107 -2.39 1.11 4.08
CA ILE A 107 -3.27 1.44 5.20
C ILE A 107 -4.71 1.24 4.70
N ALA A 108 -5.42 0.29 5.30
CA ALA A 108 -6.77 -0.08 4.88
C ALA A 108 -7.76 0.05 6.04
N ALA A 109 -8.93 0.63 5.79
CA ALA A 109 -10.05 0.65 6.71
C ALA A 109 -10.82 -0.69 6.69
N ASP A 110 -11.58 -0.95 7.75
CA ASP A 110 -12.53 -2.07 7.81
C ASP A 110 -13.73 -1.88 6.87
N ILE A 111 -14.11 -0.61 6.62
CA ILE A 111 -15.21 -0.19 5.73
C ILE A 111 -14.72 0.55 4.47
N ALA A 112 -15.63 0.76 3.51
CA ALA A 112 -15.36 1.55 2.31
C ALA A 112 -15.24 3.05 2.65
N VAL A 113 -14.13 3.67 2.23
CA VAL A 113 -13.83 5.10 2.40
C VAL A 113 -13.75 5.84 1.06
N ASN A 114 -13.66 5.11 -0.06
CA ASN A 114 -13.72 5.61 -1.44
C ASN A 114 -12.80 6.82 -1.72
N ARG A 115 -11.60 6.85 -1.12
CA ARG A 115 -10.62 7.92 -1.39
C ARG A 115 -10.10 7.84 -2.82
N GLU A 116 -10.12 8.96 -3.52
CA GLU A 116 -9.53 9.10 -4.85
C GLU A 116 -7.99 9.09 -4.77
N LEU A 117 -7.41 9.94 -3.93
CA LEU A 117 -5.96 10.06 -3.76
C LEU A 117 -5.48 9.17 -2.60
N ILE A 118 -4.79 8.09 -2.95
CA ILE A 118 -4.23 7.11 -1.99
C ILE A 118 -2.71 6.94 -2.10
N TYR A 119 -2.05 7.66 -3.01
CA TYR A 119 -0.62 7.53 -3.25
C TYR A 119 0.10 8.85 -2.96
N ILE A 120 1.35 8.75 -2.52
CA ILE A 120 2.25 9.91 -2.40
C ILE A 120 3.04 10.00 -3.70
N GLN A 121 2.77 11.04 -4.49
CA GLN A 121 3.44 11.26 -5.77
C GLN A 121 4.76 12.00 -5.56
N ASP A 122 5.86 11.26 -5.55
CA ASP A 122 7.21 11.81 -5.53
C ASP A 122 8.12 11.12 -6.56
N ASP A 123 9.39 11.51 -6.60
CA ASP A 123 10.34 10.96 -7.57
C ASP A 123 10.59 9.46 -7.34
N ILE A 124 10.52 9.00 -6.09
CA ILE A 124 10.66 7.58 -5.74
C ILE A 124 9.45 6.79 -6.24
N TYR A 125 8.22 7.30 -6.05
CA TYR A 125 7.00 6.71 -6.59
C TYR A 125 7.13 6.44 -8.09
N ASN A 126 7.45 7.49 -8.86
CA ASN A 126 7.55 7.41 -10.31
C ASN A 126 8.62 6.42 -10.79
N ARG A 127 9.75 6.29 -10.06
CA ARG A 127 10.82 5.34 -10.40
C ARG A 127 10.55 3.90 -9.97
N SER A 128 9.72 3.70 -8.94
CA SER A 128 9.51 2.39 -8.31
C SER A 128 8.22 1.70 -8.73
N VAL A 129 7.20 2.44 -9.17
CA VAL A 129 5.94 1.86 -9.65
C VAL A 129 6.12 1.06 -10.94
N LEU A 130 7.14 1.40 -11.75
CA LEU A 130 7.45 0.75 -13.04
C LEU A 130 8.54 -0.34 -12.93
N LYS A 131 9.15 -0.50 -11.76
CA LYS A 131 10.18 -1.50 -11.49
C LYS A 131 9.56 -2.60 -10.63
N SER A 132 8.65 -3.37 -11.24
CA SER A 132 8.16 -4.64 -10.69
C SER A 132 9.11 -5.76 -11.09
#